data_AF-A0AAV4IM57-F1
#
_entry.id   AF-A0AAV4IM57-F1
#
_cell.length_a   1.000
_cell.length_b   1.000
_cell.length_c   1.000
_cell.angle_alpha   90.00
_cell.angle_beta   90.00
_cell.angle_gamma   90.00
#
_symmetry.space_group_name_H-M   'P 1'
#
loop_
_entity.id
_entity.type
_entity.pdbx_description
1 polymer ?
#
loop_
_entity_poly.entity_id
_entity_poly.type
_entity_poly.pdbx_seq_one_letter_code
_entity_poly.pdbx_strand_id
1 'polypeptide(L)'
;MDSYQSPADDDELSKYRGTNLLRSGTGFIWGVSDPVYNKPCPCGECGGKVIRPYIRKVDIRTACHVVYNTEEASKTAIDLFYDDQQCLLDGRMKTLDGRQMIKSRFYKDSCLMACVIHDAELDERINSALGCWYYDEPTPQDFCNIGLVSPVVNASHPILVISHPHGQPKRITAGHAIHQDNTTKPVLKYDADTCPGTSGAPVIVFDRNLREFRNPMFLSRVHCGGYVGPSTEQGGQLNIFQRLFNVLWGQKTILDQYNYGHEWSVGPEEFEDDLLRKG
;
A
#
# COMPACT_ATOMS: atom_id res chain seq x y z
N MET A 1 -23.44 -20.25 11.04
CA MET A 1 -22.72 -19.07 10.50
C MET A 1 -21.27 -19.43 10.55
N ASP A 2 -20.70 -19.86 9.43
CA ASP A 2 -19.27 -20.14 9.36
C ASP A 2 -18.53 -18.81 9.53
N SER A 3 -17.63 -18.75 10.51
CA SER A 3 -16.81 -17.58 10.76
C SER A 3 -15.93 -17.35 9.53
N TYR A 4 -16.24 -16.31 8.75
CA TYR A 4 -15.41 -15.93 7.61
C TYR A 4 -14.02 -15.55 8.12
N GLN A 5 -13.05 -16.42 7.89
CA GLN A 5 -11.64 -16.15 8.19
C GLN A 5 -11.12 -15.18 7.13
N SER A 6 -10.67 -14.01 7.59
CA SER A 6 -10.20 -12.98 6.66
C SER A 6 -8.87 -13.41 6.03
N PRO A 7 -8.60 -13.12 4.75
CA PRO A 7 -7.26 -13.29 4.17
C PRO A 7 -6.17 -12.57 5.00
N ALA A 8 -6.55 -11.48 5.65
CA ALA A 8 -5.67 -10.78 6.57
C ALA A 8 -5.22 -11.68 7.73
N ASP A 9 -6.06 -12.60 8.24
CA ASP A 9 -5.76 -13.41 9.43
C ASP A 9 -4.76 -14.54 9.15
N ASP A 10 -4.61 -14.94 7.88
CA ASP A 10 -3.69 -15.99 7.46
C ASP A 10 -2.25 -15.47 7.24
N ASP A 11 -2.05 -14.15 7.25
CA ASP A 11 -0.72 -13.54 7.12
C ASP A 11 0.11 -13.72 8.41
N GLU A 12 1.39 -14.06 8.27
CA GLU A 12 2.27 -14.27 9.44
C GLU A 12 2.41 -13.01 10.30
N LEU A 13 2.25 -11.80 9.75
CA LEU A 13 2.32 -10.55 10.49
C LEU A 13 1.07 -10.29 11.33
N SER A 14 -0.04 -10.97 11.03
CA SER A 14 -1.29 -10.80 11.75
C SER A 14 -1.25 -11.34 13.17
N LYS A 15 -0.37 -12.30 13.46
CA LYS A 15 -0.13 -12.78 14.84
C LYS A 15 0.49 -11.72 15.76
N TYR A 16 0.98 -10.62 15.20
CA TYR A 16 1.60 -9.52 15.94
C TYR A 16 0.69 -8.30 16.10
N ARG A 17 -0.58 -8.38 15.69
CA ARG A 17 -1.57 -7.30 15.91
C ARG A 17 -1.70 -6.98 17.41
N GLY A 18 -1.75 -5.70 17.75
CA GLY A 18 -1.81 -5.22 19.12
C GLY A 18 -0.51 -5.40 19.93
N THR A 19 0.56 -5.91 19.31
CA THR A 19 1.87 -6.01 19.96
C THR A 19 2.71 -4.76 19.68
N ASN A 20 3.78 -4.57 20.46
CA ASN A 20 4.77 -3.51 20.22
C ASN A 20 5.92 -3.97 19.30
N LEU A 21 5.76 -5.10 18.60
CA LEU A 21 6.79 -5.57 17.68
C LEU A 21 6.81 -4.67 16.44
N LEU A 22 7.99 -4.15 16.11
CA LEU A 22 8.18 -3.34 14.92
C LEU A 22 7.88 -4.17 13.67
N ARG A 23 7.02 -3.62 12.81
CA ARG A 23 6.69 -4.17 11.49
C ARG A 23 6.87 -3.07 10.47
N SER A 24 7.25 -3.47 9.27
CA SER A 24 7.41 -2.58 8.12
C SER A 24 6.56 -3.11 6.98
N GLY A 25 5.92 -2.20 6.25
CA GLY A 25 5.21 -2.50 5.02
C GLY A 25 5.31 -1.33 4.06
N THR A 26 4.57 -1.41 2.97
CA THR A 26 4.42 -0.33 2.00
C THR A 26 3.07 0.35 2.21
N GLY A 27 2.99 1.64 1.91
CA GLY A 27 1.73 2.33 1.70
C GLY A 27 1.87 3.34 0.57
N PHE A 28 0.76 3.95 0.19
CA PHE A 28 0.75 5.02 -0.80
C PHE A 28 -0.28 6.09 -0.43
N ILE A 29 0.00 7.32 -0.86
CA ILE A 29 -0.92 8.44 -0.66
C ILE A 29 -2.15 8.18 -1.53
N TRP A 30 -3.29 8.01 -0.87
CA TRP A 30 -4.58 7.80 -1.52
C TRP A 30 -5.29 9.12 -1.81
N GLY A 31 -5.17 10.06 -0.90
CA GLY A 31 -5.90 11.32 -0.97
C GLY A 31 -5.28 12.37 -0.08
N VAL A 32 -5.59 13.61 -0.42
CA VAL A 32 -5.09 14.80 0.26
C VAL A 32 -6.29 15.74 0.38
N SER A 33 -6.64 16.14 1.61
CA SER A 33 -7.80 17.01 1.84
C SER A 33 -7.53 18.44 1.41
N ASP A 34 -8.58 19.25 1.33
CA ASP A 34 -8.39 20.70 1.32
C ASP A 34 -7.66 21.15 2.59
N PRO A 35 -6.83 22.22 2.49
CA PRO A 35 -6.14 22.76 3.64
C PRO A 35 -7.10 23.48 4.59
N VAL A 36 -6.82 23.36 5.88
CA VAL A 36 -7.49 24.08 6.96
C VAL A 36 -6.53 25.11 7.54
N TYR A 37 -7.02 26.33 7.71
CA TYR A 37 -6.21 27.48 8.13
C TYR A 37 -6.47 27.86 9.59
N ASN A 38 -5.43 28.38 10.25
CA ASN A 38 -5.50 28.95 11.60
C ASN A 38 -6.13 28.02 12.65
N LYS A 39 -5.82 26.73 12.57
CA LYS A 39 -6.26 25.72 13.54
C LYS A 39 -5.08 25.16 14.34
N PRO A 40 -5.31 24.64 15.56
CA PRO A 40 -4.29 23.90 16.29
C PRO A 40 -3.87 22.63 15.53
N CYS A 41 -2.57 22.41 15.36
CA CYS A 41 -2.08 21.27 14.60
C CYS A 41 -2.05 19.99 15.44
N PRO A 42 -2.75 18.93 15.02
CA PRO A 42 -2.81 17.68 15.77
C PRO A 42 -1.60 16.77 15.53
N CYS A 43 -0.56 17.15 14.78
CA CYS A 43 0.60 16.27 14.58
C CYS A 43 1.33 15.97 15.90
N GLY A 44 2.18 14.93 15.93
CA GLY A 44 2.91 14.52 17.13
C GLY A 44 3.76 15.64 17.73
N GLU A 45 4.47 16.39 16.87
CA GLU A 45 5.32 17.51 17.28
C GLU A 45 4.54 18.68 17.90
N CYS A 46 3.39 19.04 17.32
CA CYS A 46 2.60 20.20 17.77
C CYS A 46 1.67 19.85 18.94
N GLY A 47 1.20 18.60 19.02
CA GLY A 47 0.35 18.11 20.09
C GLY A 47 -0.94 18.91 20.32
N GLY A 48 -1.49 19.56 19.28
CA GLY A 48 -2.66 20.43 19.38
C GLY A 48 -2.44 21.76 20.10
N LYS A 49 -1.19 22.12 20.43
CA LYS A 49 -0.86 23.34 21.20
C LYS A 49 -0.45 24.51 20.31
N VAL A 50 -0.03 24.23 19.09
CA VAL A 50 0.47 25.23 18.13
C VAL A 50 -0.57 25.47 17.06
N ILE A 51 -1.04 26.71 16.95
CA ILE A 51 -1.88 27.14 15.83
C ILE A 51 -0.98 27.28 14.60
N ARG A 52 -1.31 26.55 13.54
CA ARG A 52 -0.61 26.67 12.26
C ARG A 52 -1.47 27.47 11.29
N PRO A 53 -0.86 28.33 10.46
CA PRO A 53 -1.59 29.03 9.42
C PRO A 53 -2.15 28.05 8.39
N TYR A 54 -1.58 26.85 8.31
CA TYR A 54 -1.81 25.88 7.26
C TYR A 54 -1.69 24.45 7.82
N ILE A 55 -2.73 23.63 7.63
CA ILE A 55 -2.74 22.21 8.00
C ILE A 55 -3.47 21.44 6.91
N ARG A 56 -2.96 20.26 6.56
CA ARG A 56 -3.64 19.37 5.61
C ARG A 56 -3.65 17.92 6.10
N LYS A 57 -4.75 17.22 5.85
CA LYS A 57 -4.90 15.77 6.09
C LYS A 57 -4.39 15.03 4.86
N VAL A 58 -3.57 14.01 5.09
CA VAL A 58 -3.07 13.12 4.05
C VAL A 58 -3.51 11.71 4.40
N ASP A 59 -4.24 11.08 3.49
CA ASP A 59 -4.75 9.73 3.65
C ASP A 59 -3.78 8.73 3.00
N ILE A 60 -3.28 7.79 3.79
CA ILE A 60 -2.37 6.73 3.38
C ILE A 60 -3.14 5.42 3.34
N ARG A 61 -3.02 4.71 2.23
CA ARG A 61 -3.55 3.36 2.06
C ARG A 61 -2.44 2.33 2.21
N THR A 62 -2.71 1.27 2.96
CA THR A 62 -1.80 0.15 3.22
C THR A 62 -2.62 -1.13 3.51
N ALA A 63 -1.96 -2.20 3.96
CA ALA A 63 -2.60 -3.46 4.35
C ALA A 63 -3.03 -3.45 5.83
N CYS A 64 -4.13 -4.13 6.16
CA CYS A 64 -4.64 -4.19 7.54
C CYS A 64 -3.73 -5.00 8.47
N HIS A 65 -3.03 -6.02 7.96
CA HIS A 65 -2.06 -6.74 8.78
C HIS A 65 -0.78 -5.93 9.07
N VAL A 66 -0.53 -4.84 8.32
CA VAL A 66 0.55 -3.88 8.61
C VAL A 66 0.09 -2.87 9.67
N VAL A 67 -1.07 -2.24 9.46
CA VAL A 67 -1.70 -1.30 10.41
C VAL A 67 -3.16 -1.70 10.64
N TYR A 68 -3.45 -2.24 11.82
CA TYR A 68 -4.72 -2.91 12.10
C TYR A 68 -5.80 -2.02 12.71
N ASN A 69 -5.41 -1.06 13.56
CA ASN A 69 -6.35 -0.20 14.29
C ASN A 69 -5.78 1.21 14.52
N THR A 70 -6.59 2.08 15.14
CA THR A 70 -6.20 3.46 15.46
C THR A 70 -5.00 3.54 16.42
N GLU A 71 -4.88 2.62 17.37
CA GLU A 71 -3.73 2.60 18.28
C GLU A 71 -2.42 2.35 17.52
N GLU A 72 -2.38 1.32 16.66
CA GLU A 72 -1.24 1.05 15.79
C GLU A 72 -0.98 2.23 14.82
N ALA A 73 -2.03 2.78 14.20
CA ALA A 73 -1.92 3.93 13.30
C ALA A 73 -1.26 5.13 13.98
N SER A 74 -1.64 5.44 15.23
CA SER A 74 -1.07 6.55 16.01
C SER A 74 0.40 6.36 16.43
N LYS A 75 0.91 5.13 16.36
CA LYS A 75 2.31 4.76 16.66
C LYS A 75 3.12 4.48 15.39
N THR A 76 2.52 4.64 14.21
CA THR A 76 3.15 4.33 12.93
C THR A 76 3.91 5.56 12.42
N ALA A 77 5.15 5.37 11.99
CA ALA A 77 5.91 6.35 11.22
C ALA A 77 5.77 6.05 9.71
N ILE A 78 5.63 7.09 8.90
CA ILE A 78 5.42 6.99 7.45
C ILE A 78 6.55 7.73 6.75
N ASP A 79 7.44 6.99 6.09
CA ASP A 79 8.54 7.57 5.32
C ASP A 79 8.11 7.85 3.88
N LEU A 80 8.07 9.13 3.53
CA LEU A 80 7.76 9.62 2.18
C LEU A 80 9.04 9.88 1.39
N PHE A 81 8.96 9.63 0.07
CA PHE A 81 10.03 9.90 -0.89
C PHE A 81 11.35 9.14 -0.65
N TYR A 82 11.26 7.91 -0.14
CA TYR A 82 12.42 7.05 0.11
C TYR A 82 12.84 6.23 -1.14
N ASP A 83 13.31 6.92 -2.18
CA ASP A 83 13.62 6.29 -3.47
C ASP A 83 14.91 5.47 -3.45
N ASP A 84 15.92 5.99 -2.75
CA ASP A 84 17.27 5.42 -2.66
C ASP A 84 17.86 5.72 -1.28
N GLN A 85 19.01 5.12 -0.96
CA GLN A 85 19.69 5.35 0.31
C GLN A 85 20.18 6.80 0.47
N GLN A 86 20.40 7.51 -0.65
CA GLN A 86 20.88 8.89 -0.64
C GLN A 86 19.78 9.84 -0.14
N CYS A 87 18.50 9.52 -0.33
CA CYS A 87 17.36 10.28 0.21
C CYS A 87 17.43 10.51 1.73
N LEU A 88 18.04 9.57 2.47
CA LEU A 88 18.27 9.71 3.91
C LEU A 88 19.37 10.72 4.23
N LEU A 89 20.43 10.72 3.41
CA LEU A 89 21.62 11.55 3.61
C LEU A 89 21.39 13.01 3.19
N ASP A 90 20.61 13.23 2.13
CA ASP A 90 20.31 14.56 1.60
C ASP A 90 19.01 15.17 2.13
N GLY A 91 18.26 14.43 2.97
CA GLY A 91 17.03 14.90 3.59
C GLY A 91 15.82 14.97 2.65
N ARG A 92 15.90 14.37 1.45
CA ARG A 92 14.74 14.21 0.56
C ARG A 92 13.66 13.32 1.18
N MET A 93 14.04 12.34 2.00
CA MET A 93 13.06 11.53 2.73
C MET A 93 12.43 12.35 3.87
N LYS A 94 11.10 12.31 3.98
CA LYS A 94 10.36 12.99 5.06
C LYS A 94 9.53 11.97 5.83
N THR A 95 9.62 11.98 7.15
CA THR A 95 8.85 11.09 8.02
C THR A 95 7.64 11.82 8.58
N LEU A 96 6.47 11.18 8.51
CA LEU A 96 5.23 11.66 9.09
C LEU A 96 4.76 10.73 10.21
N ASP A 97 4.10 11.30 11.21
CA ASP A 97 3.40 10.52 12.23
C ASP A 97 2.00 10.14 11.73
N GLY A 98 1.69 8.85 11.76
CA GLY A 98 0.33 8.37 11.66
C GLY A 98 -0.51 8.88 12.82
N ARG A 99 -1.80 9.12 12.57
CA ARG A 99 -2.72 9.69 13.58
C ARG A 99 -3.84 8.75 13.94
N GLN A 100 -4.52 8.23 12.93
CA GLN A 100 -5.70 7.41 13.17
C GLN A 100 -6.03 6.56 11.95
N MET A 101 -6.76 5.49 12.20
CA MET A 101 -7.39 4.71 11.15
C MET A 101 -8.71 5.37 10.76
N ILE A 102 -8.85 5.72 9.49
CA ILE A 102 -10.08 6.27 8.92
C ILE A 102 -11.04 5.14 8.60
N LYS A 103 -10.53 4.07 7.99
CA LYS A 103 -11.34 2.96 7.51
C LYS A 103 -10.51 1.69 7.38
N SER A 104 -11.08 0.57 7.80
CA SER A 104 -10.51 -0.75 7.63
C SER A 104 -11.48 -1.66 6.88
N ARG A 105 -10.94 -2.44 5.95
CA ARG A 105 -11.68 -3.51 5.27
C ARG A 105 -10.93 -4.80 5.49
N PHE A 106 -11.14 -5.42 6.65
CA PHE A 106 -10.39 -6.60 7.07
C PHE A 106 -10.44 -7.71 6.03
N TYR A 107 -11.63 -8.00 5.46
CA TYR A 107 -11.84 -9.02 4.42
C TYR A 107 -11.13 -8.75 3.09
N LYS A 108 -10.66 -7.51 2.87
CA LYS A 108 -9.82 -7.10 1.73
C LYS A 108 -8.40 -6.75 2.15
N ASP A 109 -8.07 -7.00 3.41
CA ASP A 109 -6.80 -6.66 4.04
C ASP A 109 -6.31 -5.25 3.68
N SER A 110 -7.20 -4.26 3.75
CA SER A 110 -6.88 -2.90 3.34
C SER A 110 -7.27 -1.88 4.40
N CYS A 111 -6.31 -1.05 4.75
CA CYS A 111 -6.39 0.00 5.75
C CYS A 111 -6.22 1.36 5.08
N LEU A 112 -7.06 2.31 5.48
CA LEU A 112 -6.92 3.73 5.19
C LEU A 112 -6.67 4.43 6.52
N MET A 113 -5.52 5.06 6.65
CA MET A 113 -5.13 5.84 7.82
C MET A 113 -4.84 7.28 7.42
N ALA A 114 -4.94 8.20 8.37
CA ALA A 114 -4.61 9.60 8.15
C ALA A 114 -3.35 10.00 8.89
N CYS A 115 -2.57 10.87 8.26
CA CYS A 115 -1.56 11.70 8.87
C CYS A 115 -1.87 13.19 8.59
N VAL A 116 -1.09 14.07 9.21
CA VAL A 116 -1.30 15.51 9.12
C VAL A 116 0.02 16.19 8.81
N ILE A 117 0.00 17.09 7.84
CA ILE A 117 1.14 17.93 7.47
C ILE A 117 0.82 19.40 7.71
N HIS A 118 1.84 20.18 8.06
CA HIS A 118 1.78 21.64 8.12
C HIS A 118 3.00 22.30 7.44
N ASP A 119 3.87 21.48 6.83
CA ASP A 119 5.03 21.92 6.06
C ASP A 119 4.59 22.21 4.62
N ALA A 120 4.72 23.47 4.22
CA ALA A 120 4.28 23.94 2.90
C ALA A 120 5.12 23.36 1.75
N GLU A 121 6.43 23.15 1.96
CA GLU A 121 7.32 22.59 0.93
C GLU A 121 6.98 21.12 0.70
N LEU A 122 6.75 20.37 1.79
CA LEU A 122 6.31 18.98 1.71
C LEU A 122 4.94 18.86 1.02
N ASP A 123 4.00 19.74 1.35
CA ASP A 123 2.69 19.74 0.70
C ASP A 123 2.76 20.05 -0.79
N GLU A 124 3.55 21.06 -1.19
CA GLU A 124 3.78 21.37 -2.62
C GLU A 124 4.38 20.15 -3.34
N ARG A 125 5.36 19.47 -2.73
CA ARG A 125 5.96 18.26 -3.30
C ARG A 125 4.97 17.11 -3.44
N ILE A 126 4.08 16.91 -2.47
CA ILE A 126 3.00 15.91 -2.56
C ILE A 126 2.04 16.28 -3.68
N ASN A 127 1.56 17.53 -3.74
CA ASN A 127 0.64 17.97 -4.79
C ASN A 127 1.26 17.92 -6.18
N SER A 128 2.56 18.23 -6.32
CA SER A 128 3.30 18.07 -7.57
C SER A 128 3.34 16.60 -7.99
N ALA A 129 3.70 15.69 -7.06
CA ALA A 129 3.72 14.26 -7.33
C ALA A 129 2.33 13.70 -7.70
N LEU A 130 1.27 14.15 -7.04
CA LEU A 130 -0.12 13.76 -7.35
C LEU A 130 -0.60 14.40 -8.66
N GLY A 131 -0.19 15.64 -8.96
CA GLY A 131 -0.60 16.36 -10.16
C GLY A 131 -0.19 15.65 -11.45
N CYS A 132 0.96 14.98 -11.45
CA CYS A 132 1.40 14.10 -12.53
C CYS A 132 0.44 12.92 -12.81
N TRP A 133 -0.45 12.59 -11.86
CA TRP A 133 -1.47 11.54 -12.01
C TRP A 133 -2.88 12.09 -12.28
N TYR A 134 -3.21 13.30 -11.79
CA TYR A 134 -4.59 13.83 -11.83
C TYR A 134 -4.83 14.93 -12.86
N TYR A 135 -3.83 15.79 -13.12
CA TYR A 135 -4.05 17.09 -13.77
C TYR A 135 -3.28 17.30 -15.07
N ASP A 136 -2.19 16.56 -15.30
CA ASP A 136 -1.56 16.57 -16.61
C ASP A 136 -2.60 16.07 -17.62
N GLU A 137 -2.74 16.79 -18.74
CA GLU A 137 -3.68 16.44 -19.80
C GLU A 137 -3.56 14.94 -20.08
N PRO A 138 -4.67 14.23 -20.36
CA PRO A 138 -4.67 12.83 -20.73
C PRO A 138 -4.06 12.69 -22.12
N THR A 139 -2.79 13.09 -22.28
CA THR A 139 -1.88 12.36 -23.12
C THR A 139 -2.05 10.91 -22.68
N PRO A 140 -2.64 10.06 -23.54
CA PRO A 140 -2.67 8.64 -23.25
C PRO A 140 -1.21 8.31 -22.95
N GLN A 141 -0.92 7.94 -21.70
CA GLN A 141 0.43 7.50 -21.37
C GLN A 141 0.63 6.30 -22.28
N ASP A 142 1.41 6.51 -23.34
CA ASP A 142 1.62 5.50 -24.36
C ASP A 142 2.55 4.46 -23.76
N PHE A 143 1.95 3.57 -22.98
CA PHE A 143 2.64 2.47 -22.33
C PHE A 143 3.15 1.45 -23.35
N CYS A 144 2.84 1.59 -24.64
CA CYS A 144 3.48 0.77 -25.67
C CYS A 144 4.99 1.06 -25.72
N ASN A 145 5.42 2.30 -25.43
CA ASN A 145 6.84 2.67 -25.48
C ASN A 145 7.66 2.16 -24.29
N ILE A 146 7.03 1.79 -23.17
CA ILE A 146 7.73 1.22 -22.02
C ILE A 146 7.99 -0.29 -22.17
N GLY A 147 7.60 -0.89 -23.30
CA GLY A 147 7.86 -2.30 -23.60
C GLY A 147 7.12 -3.29 -22.69
N LEU A 148 6.22 -2.80 -21.81
CA LEU A 148 5.47 -3.66 -20.89
C LEU A 148 4.25 -4.30 -21.56
N VAL A 149 3.69 -3.69 -22.61
CA VAL A 149 2.47 -4.18 -23.27
C VAL A 149 2.84 -5.00 -24.50
N SER A 150 2.65 -6.32 -24.43
CA SER A 150 2.82 -7.20 -25.58
C SER A 150 1.76 -6.90 -26.66
N PRO A 151 2.11 -6.85 -27.96
CA PRO A 151 1.15 -6.63 -29.03
C PRO A 151 0.16 -7.80 -29.24
N VAL A 152 0.40 -8.97 -28.63
CA VAL A 152 -0.39 -10.19 -28.86
C VAL A 152 -1.71 -10.13 -28.12
N VAL A 153 -2.85 -10.13 -28.84
CA VAL A 153 -4.24 -9.87 -28.36
C VAL A 153 -4.72 -10.73 -27.16
N ASN A 154 -4.02 -11.80 -26.80
CA ASN A 154 -4.38 -12.70 -25.71
C ASN A 154 -3.30 -12.84 -24.61
N ALA A 155 -2.31 -11.95 -24.55
CA ALA A 155 -1.33 -12.00 -23.47
C ALA A 155 -1.93 -11.46 -22.17
N SER A 156 -1.53 -12.06 -21.05
CA SER A 156 -1.88 -11.62 -19.68
C SER A 156 -1.62 -10.12 -19.47
N HIS A 157 -2.43 -9.50 -18.62
CA HIS A 157 -2.29 -8.08 -18.30
C HIS A 157 -0.96 -7.85 -17.57
N PRO A 158 -0.08 -6.97 -18.08
CA PRO A 158 1.11 -6.56 -17.36
C PRO A 158 0.73 -5.92 -16.04
N ILE A 159 1.54 -6.14 -15.02
CA ILE A 159 1.36 -5.52 -13.71
C ILE A 159 2.66 -4.90 -13.22
N LEU A 160 2.54 -3.84 -12.42
CA LEU A 160 3.63 -3.25 -11.66
C LEU A 160 3.29 -3.24 -10.18
N VAL A 161 4.27 -3.62 -9.35
CA VAL A 161 4.20 -3.48 -7.90
C VAL A 161 5.27 -2.48 -7.48
N ILE A 162 4.86 -1.39 -6.83
CA ILE A 162 5.76 -0.35 -6.33
C ILE A 162 5.82 -0.49 -4.81
N SER A 163 6.96 -0.86 -4.25
CA SER A 163 7.06 -1.22 -2.83
C SER A 163 8.31 -0.70 -2.14
N HIS A 164 8.30 -0.72 -0.81
CA HIS A 164 9.44 -0.57 0.07
C HIS A 164 9.64 -1.89 0.83
N PRO A 165 10.21 -2.93 0.20
CA PRO A 165 10.30 -4.25 0.81
C PRO A 165 11.07 -4.18 2.13
N HIS A 166 10.42 -4.52 3.25
CA HIS A 166 11.03 -4.45 4.57
C HIS A 166 11.54 -3.06 4.97
N GLY A 167 10.88 -1.99 4.49
CA GLY A 167 11.31 -0.62 4.76
C GLY A 167 12.64 -0.26 4.09
N GLN A 168 13.00 -0.94 3.00
CA GLN A 168 14.16 -0.60 2.16
C GLN A 168 13.79 0.47 1.11
N PRO A 169 14.78 1.03 0.40
CA PRO A 169 14.49 1.96 -0.68
C PRO A 169 13.52 1.40 -1.71
N LYS A 170 12.77 2.29 -2.37
CA LYS A 170 11.73 1.95 -3.32
C LYS A 170 12.20 0.93 -4.35
N ARG A 171 11.37 -0.08 -4.60
CA ARG A 171 11.54 -1.08 -5.66
C ARG A 171 10.30 -1.11 -6.53
N ILE A 172 10.52 -1.36 -7.82
CA ILE A 172 9.46 -1.61 -8.79
C ILE A 172 9.71 -3.00 -9.36
N THR A 173 8.73 -3.88 -9.21
CA THR A 173 8.75 -5.20 -9.84
C THR A 173 7.64 -5.28 -10.88
N ALA A 174 7.93 -5.99 -11.96
CA ALA A 174 7.01 -6.18 -13.07
C ALA A 174 6.66 -7.66 -13.19
N GLY A 175 5.45 -7.92 -13.64
CA GLY A 175 4.96 -9.27 -13.90
C GLY A 175 3.69 -9.23 -14.72
N HIS A 176 2.90 -10.27 -14.59
CA HIS A 176 1.68 -10.50 -15.33
C HIS A 176 0.59 -11.04 -14.41
N ALA A 177 -0.65 -10.70 -14.73
CA ALA A 177 -1.81 -11.34 -14.12
C ALA A 177 -1.88 -12.82 -14.54
N ILE A 178 -1.97 -13.76 -13.58
CA ILE A 178 -1.88 -15.21 -13.84
C ILE A 178 -3.23 -15.85 -14.20
N HIS A 179 -4.33 -15.42 -13.58
CA HIS A 179 -5.68 -15.86 -13.95
C HIS A 179 -6.70 -15.04 -13.15
N GLN A 180 -7.70 -14.50 -13.82
CA GLN A 180 -8.85 -13.87 -13.17
C GLN A 180 -10.00 -14.86 -13.25
N ASP A 181 -10.24 -15.60 -12.18
CA ASP A 181 -11.43 -16.45 -12.13
C ASP A 181 -12.64 -15.52 -11.94
N ASN A 182 -13.35 -15.26 -13.04
CA ASN A 182 -14.45 -14.29 -13.11
C ASN A 182 -15.66 -14.68 -12.24
N THR A 183 -15.63 -15.87 -11.65
CA THR A 183 -16.82 -16.48 -11.06
C THR A 183 -17.01 -16.14 -9.58
N THR A 184 -15.97 -15.77 -8.81
CA THR A 184 -16.15 -15.69 -7.34
C THR A 184 -15.38 -14.65 -6.53
N LYS A 185 -14.32 -13.93 -6.95
CA LYS A 185 -13.63 -12.99 -6.04
C LYS A 185 -12.96 -11.76 -6.70
N PRO A 186 -12.92 -10.59 -6.03
CA PRO A 186 -12.22 -9.37 -6.48
C PRO A 186 -10.68 -9.44 -6.31
N VAL A 187 -10.10 -10.64 -6.45
CA VAL A 187 -8.71 -10.96 -6.11
C VAL A 187 -7.91 -11.06 -7.41
N LEU A 188 -6.90 -10.20 -7.59
CA LEU A 188 -5.99 -10.27 -8.74
C LEU A 188 -4.81 -11.13 -8.35
N LYS A 189 -4.55 -12.24 -9.06
CA LYS A 189 -3.32 -13.02 -8.91
C LYS A 189 -2.27 -12.61 -9.94
N TYR A 190 -1.00 -12.59 -9.57
CA TYR A 190 0.10 -12.18 -10.45
C TYR A 190 1.46 -12.81 -10.10
N ASP A 191 2.40 -12.81 -11.05
CA ASP A 191 3.72 -13.44 -10.91
C ASP A 191 4.88 -12.46 -10.63
N ALA A 192 4.62 -11.16 -10.41
CA ALA A 192 5.68 -10.22 -10.05
C ALA A 192 6.37 -10.62 -8.75
N ASP A 193 7.69 -10.46 -8.71
CA ASP A 193 8.48 -10.74 -7.51
C ASP A 193 8.04 -9.82 -6.37
N THR A 194 7.58 -10.40 -5.26
CA THR A 194 7.31 -9.67 -4.01
C THR A 194 7.81 -10.47 -2.80
N CYS A 195 7.64 -9.93 -1.60
CA CYS A 195 7.89 -10.65 -0.34
C CYS A 195 6.94 -10.11 0.74
N PRO A 196 6.88 -10.70 1.95
CA PRO A 196 6.04 -10.20 3.03
C PRO A 196 6.31 -8.73 3.40
N GLY A 197 7.52 -8.23 3.16
CA GLY A 197 7.86 -6.81 3.36
C GLY A 197 7.23 -5.85 2.35
N THR A 198 6.59 -6.35 1.29
CA THR A 198 5.93 -5.55 0.24
C THR A 198 4.45 -5.31 0.53
N SER A 199 3.90 -5.92 1.58
CA SER A 199 2.49 -5.78 1.94
C SER A 199 2.05 -4.33 2.04
N GLY A 200 0.87 -4.03 1.52
CA GLY A 200 0.34 -2.67 1.44
C GLY A 200 0.72 -1.93 0.15
N ALA A 201 1.60 -2.49 -0.69
CA ALA A 201 2.04 -1.86 -1.94
C ALA A 201 0.91 -1.69 -2.96
N PRO A 202 0.90 -0.59 -3.73
CA PRO A 202 0.02 -0.48 -4.88
C PRO A 202 0.41 -1.49 -5.97
N VAL A 203 -0.60 -2.17 -6.49
CA VAL A 203 -0.53 -3.05 -7.66
C VAL A 203 -1.28 -2.38 -8.81
N ILE A 204 -0.54 -1.99 -9.83
CA ILE A 204 -1.05 -1.32 -11.03
C ILE A 204 -1.22 -2.39 -12.11
N VAL A 205 -2.42 -2.49 -12.67
CA VAL A 205 -2.73 -3.39 -13.78
C VAL A 205 -2.86 -2.56 -15.05
N PHE A 206 -2.15 -2.97 -16.10
CA PHE A 206 -2.24 -2.35 -17.40
C PHE A 206 -3.26 -3.12 -18.25
N ASP A 207 -4.46 -2.56 -18.37
CA ASP A 207 -5.46 -3.01 -19.34
C ASP A 207 -5.18 -2.36 -20.70
N ARG A 208 -5.35 -3.13 -21.78
CA ARG A 208 -5.18 -2.67 -23.15
C ARG A 208 -6.35 -1.82 -23.62
N ASN A 209 -7.51 -1.95 -22.98
CA ASN A 209 -8.67 -1.09 -23.23
C ASN A 209 -8.54 0.25 -22.50
N LEU A 210 -7.45 0.98 -22.81
CA LEU A 210 -7.01 2.26 -22.23
C LEU A 210 -8.03 3.42 -22.30
N ARG A 211 -9.24 3.20 -22.83
CA ARG A 211 -10.28 4.23 -22.92
C ARG A 211 -10.99 4.52 -21.60
N GLU A 212 -10.92 3.63 -20.62
CA GLU A 212 -11.70 3.74 -19.38
C GLU A 212 -10.87 4.10 -18.13
N PHE A 213 -9.54 3.97 -18.17
CA PHE A 213 -8.67 4.21 -17.02
C PHE A 213 -8.21 5.66 -16.97
N ARG A 214 -9.09 6.58 -16.57
CA ARG A 214 -8.70 7.98 -16.33
C ARG A 214 -7.87 8.18 -15.05
N ASN A 215 -7.72 7.16 -14.20
CA ASN A 215 -6.91 7.26 -12.98
C ASN A 215 -6.46 5.90 -12.39
N PRO A 216 -5.20 5.47 -12.59
CA PRO A 216 -4.71 4.19 -12.07
C PRO A 216 -4.56 4.16 -10.55
N MET A 217 -4.45 5.31 -9.88
CA MET A 217 -4.33 5.36 -8.41
C MET A 217 -5.63 4.96 -7.72
N PHE A 218 -6.79 5.40 -8.21
CA PHE A 218 -8.08 5.03 -7.61
C PHE A 218 -8.43 3.54 -7.76
N LEU A 219 -7.83 2.87 -8.74
CA LEU A 219 -8.06 1.45 -8.99
C LEU A 219 -6.90 0.57 -8.51
N SER A 220 -5.88 1.19 -7.91
CA SER A 220 -4.74 0.46 -7.38
C SER A 220 -5.20 -0.51 -6.30
N ARG A 221 -4.91 -1.78 -6.57
CA ARG A 221 -5.14 -2.86 -5.62
C ARG A 221 -4.02 -2.82 -4.60
N VAL A 222 -4.33 -3.24 -3.37
CA VAL A 222 -3.31 -3.33 -2.32
C VAL A 222 -2.74 -4.74 -2.33
N HIS A 223 -1.43 -4.87 -2.47
CA HIS A 223 -0.74 -6.15 -2.32
C HIS A 223 -0.95 -6.66 -0.89
N CYS A 224 -1.48 -7.86 -0.82
CA CYS A 224 -1.67 -8.67 0.37
C CYS A 224 -1.31 -10.07 -0.10
N GLY A 225 -0.22 -10.62 0.40
CA GLY A 225 0.34 -11.86 -0.13
C GLY A 225 1.47 -12.33 0.75
N GLY A 226 1.38 -13.58 1.16
CA GLY A 226 2.38 -14.26 1.96
C GLY A 226 2.83 -15.53 1.28
N TYR A 227 3.87 -16.15 1.85
CA TYR A 227 4.21 -17.51 1.49
C TYR A 227 3.20 -18.45 2.15
N VAL A 228 2.53 -19.28 1.36
CA VAL A 228 1.86 -20.45 1.93
C VAL A 228 2.98 -21.36 2.43
N GLY A 229 3.19 -21.39 3.75
CA GLY A 229 4.00 -22.45 4.33
C GLY A 229 3.41 -23.80 3.91
N PRO A 230 4.21 -24.83 3.62
CA PRO A 230 3.68 -26.18 3.43
C PRO A 230 2.70 -26.46 4.56
N SER A 231 1.45 -26.74 4.20
CA SER A 231 0.40 -27.02 5.16
C SER A 231 0.94 -28.05 6.15
N THR A 232 0.85 -27.74 7.43
CA THR A 232 1.31 -28.58 8.55
C THR A 232 0.47 -29.86 8.71
N GLU A 233 0.03 -30.49 7.63
CA GLU A 233 -0.55 -31.83 7.66
C GLU A 233 0.51 -32.93 7.81
N GLN A 234 1.81 -32.61 7.76
CA GLN A 234 2.87 -33.51 8.21
C GLN A 234 3.88 -32.76 9.09
N GLY A 235 3.94 -33.12 10.38
CA GLY A 235 4.60 -32.41 11.47
C GLY A 235 6.13 -32.36 11.42
N GLY A 236 6.70 -31.65 10.44
CA GLY A 236 8.10 -31.24 10.43
C GLY A 236 8.23 -29.74 10.62
N GLN A 237 8.62 -29.29 11.83
CA GLN A 237 9.03 -27.90 12.07
C GLN A 237 10.32 -27.60 11.28
N LEU A 238 10.19 -27.11 10.05
CA LEU A 238 11.31 -26.51 9.34
C LEU A 238 11.63 -25.15 9.97
N ASN A 239 12.84 -25.03 10.48
CA ASN A 239 13.35 -23.87 11.19
C ASN A 239 13.33 -22.62 10.29
N ILE A 240 12.77 -21.51 10.79
CA ILE A 240 12.65 -20.22 10.08
C ILE A 240 14.00 -19.74 9.53
N PHE A 241 15.09 -20.06 10.23
CA PHE A 241 16.46 -19.75 9.79
C PHE A 241 16.84 -20.51 8.52
N GLN A 242 16.41 -21.78 8.38
CA GLN A 242 16.72 -22.61 7.22
C GLN A 242 16.01 -22.09 5.96
N ARG A 243 14.80 -21.52 6.11
CA ARG A 243 14.10 -20.81 5.02
C ARG A 243 14.82 -19.52 4.62
N LEU A 244 15.24 -18.73 5.60
CA LEU A 244 16.01 -17.50 5.37
C LEU A 244 17.35 -17.81 4.65
N PHE A 245 18.02 -18.90 5.06
CA PHE A 245 19.24 -19.37 4.41
C PHE A 245 18.99 -19.83 2.97
N ASN A 246 17.95 -20.60 2.67
CA ASN A 246 17.68 -21.04 1.30
C ASN A 246 17.43 -19.85 0.33
N VAL A 247 16.78 -18.79 0.82
CA VAL A 247 16.60 -17.53 0.07
C VAL A 247 17.93 -16.81 -0.16
N LEU A 248 18.78 -16.72 0.86
CA LEU A 248 20.10 -16.05 0.75
C LEU A 248 21.08 -16.77 -0.19
N TRP A 249 20.94 -18.10 -0.37
CA TRP A 249 21.83 -18.92 -1.19
C TRP A 249 21.32 -19.16 -2.62
N GLY A 250 20.28 -18.45 -3.06
CA GLY A 250 19.79 -18.53 -4.44
C GLY A 250 19.20 -19.89 -4.82
N GLN A 251 18.85 -20.74 -3.84
CA GLN A 251 18.01 -21.90 -4.12
C GLN A 251 16.62 -21.36 -4.44
N LYS A 252 16.20 -21.49 -5.70
CA LYS A 252 14.81 -21.29 -6.13
C LYS A 252 13.93 -22.33 -5.42
N THR A 253 13.54 -22.05 -4.19
CA THR A 253 12.31 -22.62 -3.66
C THR A 253 11.20 -21.95 -4.45
N ILE A 254 10.68 -22.65 -5.45
CA ILE A 254 9.36 -22.36 -6.03
C ILE A 254 8.35 -22.67 -4.91
N LEU A 255 8.34 -21.84 -3.88
CA LEU A 255 7.20 -21.71 -3.00
C LEU A 255 6.19 -20.94 -3.84
N ASP A 256 5.00 -21.50 -4.01
CA ASP A 256 3.91 -20.82 -4.68
C ASP A 256 3.60 -19.54 -3.90
N GLN A 257 4.21 -18.45 -4.33
CA GLN A 257 3.97 -17.15 -3.76
C GLN A 257 2.57 -16.72 -4.19
N TYR A 258 1.65 -16.69 -3.23
CA TYR A 258 0.28 -16.26 -3.48
C TYR A 258 0.21 -14.74 -3.39
N ASN A 259 0.59 -14.11 -4.49
CA ASN A 259 0.39 -12.69 -4.66
C ASN A 259 -1.05 -12.40 -4.98
N TYR A 260 -1.69 -11.58 -4.15
CA TYR A 260 -2.97 -11.02 -4.51
C TYR A 260 -3.09 -9.52 -4.29
N GLY A 261 -3.98 -8.92 -5.06
CA GLY A 261 -4.39 -7.53 -4.91
C GLY A 261 -5.91 -7.43 -4.71
N HIS A 262 -6.33 -6.75 -3.64
CA HIS A 262 -7.75 -6.44 -3.43
C HIS A 262 -8.11 -5.06 -3.95
N GLU A 263 -9.21 -5.01 -4.71
CA GLU A 263 -9.79 -3.77 -5.22
C GLU A 263 -10.62 -3.05 -4.17
N TRP A 264 -10.44 -1.73 -4.09
CA TRP A 264 -11.24 -0.87 -3.23
C TRP A 264 -12.42 -0.29 -4.00
N SER A 265 -13.45 -1.09 -4.19
CA SER A 265 -14.75 -0.55 -4.60
C SER A 265 -15.33 0.27 -3.45
N VAL A 266 -15.47 1.60 -3.62
CA VAL A 266 -16.24 2.43 -2.69
C VAL A 266 -17.71 2.17 -3.01
N GLY A 267 -18.48 1.64 -2.05
CA GLY A 267 -19.93 1.67 -2.18
C GLY A 267 -20.39 3.14 -2.13
N PRO A 268 -21.48 3.51 -2.82
CA PRO A 268 -21.92 4.91 -2.93
C PRO A 268 -22.32 5.60 -1.60
N GLU A 269 -22.32 4.91 -0.46
CA GLU A 269 -22.92 5.40 0.80
C GLU A 269 -21.93 5.84 1.90
N GLU A 270 -20.61 5.86 1.68
CA GLU A 270 -19.64 6.00 2.80
C GLU A 270 -18.74 7.26 2.75
N PHE A 271 -19.33 8.45 2.56
CA PHE A 271 -18.62 9.74 2.68
C PHE A 271 -19.32 10.67 3.70
N GLU A 272 -19.10 10.46 4.99
CA GLU A 272 -19.24 11.52 6.00
C GLU A 272 -17.94 11.62 6.80
N ASP A 273 -17.20 12.71 6.60
CA ASP A 273 -15.87 12.96 7.18
C ASP A 273 -16.04 13.73 8.50
N ASP A 274 -15.96 13.03 9.64
CA ASP A 274 -16.33 13.55 10.98
C ASP A 274 -15.15 14.22 11.73
N LEU A 275 -13.99 14.34 11.08
CA LEU A 275 -12.71 14.64 11.74
C LEU A 275 -12.34 16.11 11.85
N LEU A 276 -12.93 16.95 11.02
CA LEU A 276 -12.72 18.41 11.07
C LEU A 276 -13.88 19.14 11.76
N ARG A 277 -14.94 18.43 12.19
CA ARG A 277 -16.11 19.04 12.86
C ARG A 277 -16.05 19.03 14.39
N LYS A 278 -15.18 18.23 15.00
CA LYS A 278 -15.13 18.06 16.48
C LYS A 278 -14.00 18.85 17.16
N GLY A 279 -13.63 20.03 16.64
CA GLY A 279 -12.58 20.91 17.20
C GLY A 279 -12.87 22.40 17.08
#